data_AF-A0A1F2QG00-F1
#
_entry.id   AF-A0A1F2QG00-F1
#
_cell.length_a   1.000
_cell.length_b   1.000
_cell.length_c   1.000
_cell.angle_alpha   90.00
_cell.angle_beta   90.00
_cell.angle_gamma   90.00
#
_symmetry.space_group_name_H-M   'P 1'
#
loop_
_entity.id
_entity.type
_entity.pdbx_description
1 polymer ?
#
loop_
_entity_poly.entity_id
_entity_poly.type
_entity_poly.pdbx_seq_one_letter_code
_entity_poly.pdbx_strand_id
1 'polypeptide(L)'
;MYKCDKCKAVQAAGTKCTMVSVEVRDVTYPERRDPLDSRQLIDRGGSGFETVREEKRCPKCAEGVTADVTAHVTSNNEVKAIEASLAALVNSGNPHNSNNTNEDT
;
A
#
# COMPACT_ATOMS: atom_id res chain seq x y z
N MET A 1 -26.47 -20.97 0.27
CA MET A 1 -25.50 -21.76 1.05
C MET A 1 -24.10 -21.39 0.55
N TYR A 2 -23.13 -21.22 1.44
CA TYR A 2 -21.73 -20.95 1.06
C TYR A 2 -20.78 -21.62 2.06
N LYS A 3 -19.52 -21.83 1.69
CA LYS A 3 -18.48 -22.34 2.58
C LYS A 3 -17.64 -21.17 3.09
N CYS A 4 -17.44 -21.06 4.40
CA CYS A 4 -16.54 -20.06 4.98
C CYS A 4 -15.09 -20.41 4.64
N ASP A 5 -14.31 -19.47 4.12
CA ASP A 5 -12.93 -19.70 3.72
C ASP A 5 -11.98 -19.86 4.92
N LYS A 6 -12.33 -19.33 6.09
CA LYS A 6 -11.53 -19.47 7.32
C LYS A 6 -11.78 -20.82 8.02
N CYS A 7 -13.00 -21.03 8.52
CA CYS A 7 -13.33 -22.23 9.30
C CYS A 7 -13.79 -23.42 8.45
N LYS A 8 -13.90 -23.26 7.13
CA LYS A 8 -14.33 -24.30 6.17
C LYS A 8 -15.73 -24.88 6.41
N ALA A 9 -16.52 -24.31 7.32
CA ALA A 9 -17.88 -24.73 7.59
C ALA A 9 -18.85 -24.25 6.50
N VAL A 10 -19.80 -25.12 6.13
CA VAL A 10 -20.89 -24.80 5.20
C VAL A 10 -21.99 -24.06 5.97
N GLN A 11 -22.34 -22.86 5.50
CA GLN A 11 -23.35 -21.98 6.08
C GLN A 11 -24.70 -22.18 5.38
N ALA A 12 -25.77 -22.16 6.17
CA ALA A 12 -27.14 -22.30 5.69
C ALA A 12 -27.52 -21.21 4.67
N ALA A 13 -28.58 -21.45 3.90
CA ALA A 13 -29.16 -20.40 3.07
C ALA A 13 -29.68 -19.24 3.96
N GLY A 14 -29.48 -18.00 3.51
CA GLY A 14 -29.87 -16.81 4.27
C GLY A 14 -28.88 -16.35 5.35
N THR A 15 -27.85 -17.15 5.69
CA THR A 15 -26.78 -16.68 6.58
C THR A 15 -25.95 -15.59 5.89
N LYS A 16 -25.73 -14.46 6.58
CA LYS A 16 -24.92 -13.34 6.06
C LYS A 16 -23.48 -13.80 5.77
N CYS A 17 -22.87 -13.28 4.72
CA CYS A 17 -21.49 -13.49 4.33
C CYS A 17 -20.77 -12.15 4.31
N THR A 18 -19.57 -12.10 4.88
CA THR A 18 -18.71 -10.91 4.86
C THR A 18 -17.51 -11.19 3.97
N MET A 19 -17.28 -10.33 2.97
CA MET A 19 -16.06 -10.35 2.17
C MET A 19 -14.95 -9.61 2.92
N VAL A 20 -13.78 -10.21 3.00
CA VAL A 20 -12.67 -9.69 3.79
C VAL A 20 -11.40 -9.70 2.94
N SER A 21 -10.79 -8.54 2.74
CA SER A 21 -9.45 -8.43 2.14
C SER A 21 -8.42 -9.01 3.10
N VAL A 22 -7.71 -10.04 2.66
CA VAL A 22 -6.70 -10.74 3.48
C VAL A 22 -5.28 -10.55 2.96
N GLU A 23 -5.15 -10.02 1.75
CA GLU A 23 -3.87 -9.74 1.13
C GLU A 23 -3.99 -8.45 0.34
N VAL A 24 -3.15 -7.48 0.68
CA VAL A 24 -3.02 -6.21 -0.01
C VAL A 24 -1.57 -6.06 -0.44
N ARG A 25 -1.35 -5.50 -1.62
CA ARG A 25 0.00 -5.19 -2.11
C ARG A 25 0.15 -3.70 -2.36
N ASP A 26 1.37 -3.23 -2.21
CA ASP A 26 1.76 -1.91 -2.69
C ASP A 26 1.72 -1.88 -4.22
N VAL A 27 1.12 -0.83 -4.77
CA VAL A 27 1.10 -0.56 -6.21
C VAL A 27 1.48 0.89 -6.44
N THR A 28 2.38 1.10 -7.41
CA THR A 28 2.71 2.42 -7.94
C THR A 28 2.12 2.54 -9.33
N TYR A 29 1.23 3.49 -9.51
CA TYR A 29 0.65 3.83 -10.81
C TYR A 29 1.50 4.92 -11.46
N PRO A 30 2.05 4.68 -12.65
CA PRO A 30 2.81 5.70 -13.38
C PRO A 30 1.91 6.84 -13.84
N GLU A 31 2.51 7.99 -14.13
CA GLU A 31 1.82 9.09 -14.82
C GLU A 31 1.26 8.59 -16.16
N ARG A 32 0.00 8.94 -16.42
CA ARG A 32 -0.69 8.63 -17.68
C ARG A 32 -1.15 9.92 -18.34
N ARG A 33 -0.91 10.00 -19.64
CA ARG A 33 -1.46 11.05 -20.50
C ARG A 33 -2.45 10.42 -21.45
N ASP A 34 -3.68 10.91 -21.45
CA ASP A 34 -4.67 10.50 -22.44
C ASP A 34 -4.35 11.23 -23.77
N PRO A 35 -3.97 10.52 -24.84
CA PRO A 35 -3.66 11.13 -26.12
C PRO A 35 -4.88 11.74 -26.82
N LEU A 36 -6.10 11.41 -26.38
CA LEU A 36 -7.35 11.90 -26.96
C LEU A 36 -7.96 13.08 -26.19
N ASP A 37 -7.44 13.40 -25.00
CA ASP A 37 -7.94 14.53 -24.23
C ASP A 37 -7.34 15.85 -24.72
N SER A 38 -8.14 16.59 -25.48
CA SER A 38 -7.80 17.93 -25.97
C SER A 38 -7.51 18.95 -24.85
N ARG A 39 -7.87 18.64 -23.59
CA ARG A 39 -7.60 19.46 -22.41
C ARG A 39 -6.29 19.12 -21.70
N GLN A 40 -5.52 18.14 -22.22
CA GLN A 40 -4.25 17.69 -21.65
C GLN A 40 -4.36 17.37 -20.15
N LEU A 41 -5.45 16.76 -19.68
CA LEU A 41 -5.55 16.39 -18.28
C LEU A 41 -4.55 15.24 -18.02
N ILE A 42 -3.47 15.57 -17.30
CA ILE A 42 -2.42 14.62 -16.93
C ILE A 42 -2.86 13.90 -15.64
N ASP A 43 -3.09 12.60 -15.71
CA ASP A 43 -3.18 11.75 -14.53
C ASP A 43 -1.76 11.55 -13.98
N ARG A 44 -1.41 12.27 -12.91
CA ARG A 44 -0.07 12.23 -12.30
C ARG A 44 0.29 10.87 -11.70
N GLY A 45 -0.63 9.91 -11.70
CA GLY A 45 -0.43 8.64 -11.03
C GLY A 45 -0.30 8.81 -9.52
N GLY A 46 0.25 7.80 -8.85
CA GLY A 46 0.40 7.80 -7.41
C GLY A 46 0.72 6.43 -6.83
N SER A 47 0.92 6.37 -5.53
CA SER A 47 1.09 5.12 -4.78
C SER A 47 -0.16 4.79 -3.99
N GLY A 48 -0.54 3.52 -3.96
CA GLY A 48 -1.67 3.05 -3.16
C GLY A 48 -1.55 1.56 -2.84
N PHE A 49 -2.62 1.03 -2.25
CA PHE A 49 -2.75 -0.39 -1.96
C PHE A 49 -3.84 -1.01 -2.82
N GLU A 50 -3.58 -2.19 -3.35
CA GLU A 50 -4.54 -2.97 -4.12
C GLU A 50 -4.88 -4.27 -3.39
N THR A 51 -6.16 -4.60 -3.30
CA THR A 51 -6.60 -5.89 -2.76
C THR A 51 -6.23 -6.99 -3.73
N VAL A 52 -5.39 -7.92 -3.29
CA VAL A 52 -4.93 -9.07 -4.08
C VAL A 52 -5.84 -10.27 -3.85
N ARG A 53 -6.28 -10.47 -2.62
CA ARG A 53 -7.07 -11.63 -2.23
C ARG A 53 -8.14 -11.27 -1.22
N GLU A 54 -9.35 -11.74 -1.50
CA GLU A 54 -10.49 -11.64 -0.60
C GLU A 54 -10.96 -13.03 -0.17
N GLU A 55 -11.52 -13.12 1.03
CA GLU A 55 -12.08 -14.33 1.59
C GLU A 55 -13.53 -14.13 2.02
N LYS A 56 -14.38 -15.14 1.77
CA LYS A 56 -15.74 -15.22 2.27
C LYS A 56 -15.73 -15.74 3.70
N ARG A 57 -16.14 -14.92 4.66
CA ARG A 57 -16.18 -15.32 6.08
C ARG A 57 -17.60 -15.33 6.61
N CYS A 58 -17.86 -16.29 7.50
CA CYS A 58 -19.09 -16.32 8.29
C CYS A 58 -19.05 -15.23 9.37
N PRO A 59 -20.21 -14.82 9.94
CA PRO A 59 -20.28 -13.70 10.88
C PRO A 59 -19.28 -13.84 12.04
N LYS A 60 -19.21 -15.03 12.65
CA LYS A 60 -18.24 -15.35 13.71
C LYS A 60 -16.77 -15.23 13.29
N CYS A 61 -16.45 -15.58 12.04
CA CYS A 61 -15.08 -15.52 11.53
C CYS A 61 -14.69 -14.13 11.02
N ALA A 62 -15.69 -13.26 10.79
CA ALA A 62 -15.52 -11.88 10.37
C ALA A 62 -15.41 -10.91 11.56
N GLU A 63 -15.97 -11.26 12.73
CA GLU A 63 -15.78 -10.57 14.01
C GLU A 63 -14.27 -10.56 14.37
N GLY A 64 -13.61 -9.43 14.10
CA GLY A 64 -12.19 -9.21 14.39
C GLY A 64 -11.36 -8.68 13.22
N VAL A 65 -11.78 -8.89 11.96
CA VAL A 65 -10.92 -8.53 10.83
C VAL A 65 -10.88 -7.02 10.54
N THR A 66 -11.86 -6.26 11.05
CA THR A 66 -11.83 -4.79 10.96
C THR A 66 -10.69 -4.17 11.77
N ALA A 67 -10.21 -4.83 12.83
CA ALA A 67 -9.09 -4.33 13.64
C ALA A 67 -7.72 -4.67 13.01
N ASP A 68 -7.57 -5.90 12.52
CA ASP A 68 -6.28 -6.42 12.06
C ASP A 68 -5.78 -5.76 10.76
N VAL A 69 -6.69 -5.50 9.81
CA VAL A 69 -6.32 -4.82 8.55
C VAL A 69 -5.90 -3.37 8.82
N THR A 70 -6.57 -2.69 9.75
CA THR A 70 -6.21 -1.32 10.12
C THR A 70 -4.85 -1.26 10.80
N ALA A 71 -4.55 -2.19 11.73
CA ALA A 71 -3.27 -2.25 12.42
C ALA A 71 -2.08 -2.57 11.49
N HIS A 72 -2.26 -3.43 10.49
CA HIS A 72 -1.23 -3.69 9.48
C HIS A 72 -0.97 -2.51 8.55
N VAL A 73 -2.00 -1.73 8.20
CA VAL A 73 -1.83 -0.51 7.40
C VAL A 73 -1.11 0.58 8.21
N THR A 74 -1.42 0.73 9.50
CA THR A 74 -0.75 1.71 10.37
C THR A 74 0.74 1.38 10.56
N SER A 75 1.08 0.13 10.84
CA SER A 75 2.48 -0.29 11.01
C SER A 75 3.32 -0.09 9.75
N ASN A 76 2.76 -0.34 8.56
CA ASN A 76 3.46 -0.06 7.30
C ASN A 76 3.66 1.44 7.03
N ASN A 77 2.72 2.29 7.41
CA ASN A 77 2.87 3.75 7.28
C ASN A 77 3.96 4.29 8.21
N GLU A 78 4.08 3.75 9.43
CA GLU A 78 5.14 4.12 10.37
C GLU A 78 6.52 3.70 9.85
N VAL A 79 6.65 2.51 9.28
CA VAL A 79 7.91 2.05 8.65
C VAL A 79 8.29 2.93 7.46
N LYS A 80 7.35 3.25 6.56
CA LYS A 80 7.61 4.16 5.41
C LYS A 80 8.01 5.56 5.86
N ALA A 81 7.43 6.08 6.93
CA ALA A 81 7.80 7.39 7.49
C ALA A 81 9.23 7.40 8.08
N ILE A 82 9.64 6.31 8.72
CA ILE A 82 11.00 6.14 9.24
C ILE A 82 12.01 6.03 8.10
N GLU A 83 11.72 5.23 7.06
CA GLU A 83 12.59 5.11 5.88
C GLU A 83 12.77 6.45 5.15
N ALA A 84 11.69 7.22 4.97
CA ALA A 84 11.75 8.55 4.38
C ALA A 84 12.59 9.53 5.22
N SER A 85 12.47 9.45 6.55
CA SER A 85 13.27 10.28 7.47
C SER A 85 14.75 9.89 7.46
N LEU A 86 15.06 8.60 7.38
CA LEU A 86 16.43 8.09 7.30
C LEU A 86 17.10 8.48 5.96
N ALA A 87 16.36 8.40 4.85
CA ALA A 87 16.82 8.85 3.54
C ALA A 87 17.13 10.37 3.52
N ALA A 88 16.33 11.18 4.22
CA ALA A 88 16.59 12.61 4.36
C ALA A 88 17.87 12.91 5.17
N LEU A 89 18.14 12.14 6.22
CA LEU A 89 19.37 12.27 7.01
C LEU A 89 20.63 11.90 6.21
N VAL A 90 20.58 10.81 5.43
CA VAL A 90 21.71 10.37 4.59
C VAL A 90 22.06 11.42 3.53
N ASN A 91 21.08 12.14 2.99
CA ASN A 91 21.30 13.22 2.01
C ASN A 91 21.76 14.56 2.64
N SER A 92 21.67 14.71 3.96
CA SER A 92 22.14 15.91 4.68
C SER A 92 23.62 15.86 5.08
N GLY A 93 24.30 14.75 4.79
CA GLY A 93 25.67 14.49 5.26
C GLY A 93 26.70 14.31 4.14
N ASN A 94 26.96 15.33 3.32
CA ASN A 94 28.33 15.72 2.94
C ASN A 94 28.41 17.08 2.21
N PRO A 95 28.57 18.22 2.90
CA PRO A 95 28.85 19.51 2.27
C PRO A 95 30.36 19.80 2.05
N HIS A 96 31.27 18.83 2.21
CA HIS A 96 32.70 19.07 2.03
C HIS A 96 33.34 18.12 1.04
N ASN A 97 33.25 18.48 -0.24
CA ASN A 97 34.35 18.19 -1.17
C ASN A 97 34.65 19.44 -2.00
N SER A 98 35.35 20.39 -1.37
CA SER A 98 35.97 21.51 -2.05
C SER A 98 37.19 20.98 -2.81
N ASN A 99 37.01 20.67 -4.10
CA ASN A 99 38.13 20.40 -4.99
C ASN A 99 39.03 21.64 -5.06
N ASN A 100 40.19 21.54 -4.41
CA ASN A 100 41.24 22.53 -4.38
C ASN A 100 42.08 22.35 -5.67
N THR A 101 41.84 23.18 -6.69
CA THR A 101 42.71 23.24 -7.88
C THR A 101 43.87 24.19 -7.61
N ASN A 102 44.98 23.63 -7.13
CA ASN A 102 46.30 24.26 -7.18
C ASN A 102 47.16 23.47 -8.18
N GLU A 103 47.42 24.04 -9.36
CA GLU A 103 48.63 23.84 -10.18
C GLU A 103 48.77 25.15 -10.97
N ASP A 104 49.51 26.15 -10.49
CA ASP A 104 50.96 26.39 -10.62
C ASP A 104 51.50 26.38 -12.07
N THR A 105 51.95 27.58 -12.48
CA THR A 105 52.92 27.96 -13.53
C THR A 105 52.62 27.74 -15.01
#